data_AF-A0AA46UPX4-F1
#
_entry.id   AF-A0AA46UPX4-F1
#
_cell.length_a   1.000
_cell.length_b   1.000
_cell.length_c   1.000
_cell.angle_alpha   90.00
_cell.angle_beta   90.00
_cell.angle_gamma   90.00
#
_symmetry.space_group_name_H-M   'P 1'
#
loop_
_entity.id
_entity.type
_entity.pdbx_description
1 polymer ?
#
loop_
_entity_poly.entity_id
_entity_poly.type
_entity_poly.pdbx_seq_one_letter_code
_entity_poly.pdbx_strand_id
1 'polypeptide(L)'
;MKGQRVSLLFINSKATNRLVGIANHNSNQYTDLSTKERFASCLRPNKEKLQYTFVFVSSLLTTFAYMFDEFAKGPDVIGLIVLSGFSFAAFVLIAFIGYGPLVALFGWLTDLGSFGKFKSEVKQNLIKILVDGANQ
;
A
#
# COMPACT_ATOMS: atom_id res chain seq x y z
N MET A 1 12.40 -29.84 34.20
CA MET A 1 12.50 -28.51 33.56
C MET A 1 11.10 -27.92 33.49
N LYS A 2 10.85 -26.71 34.03
CA LYS A 2 9.56 -26.03 33.81
C LYS A 2 9.46 -25.72 32.32
N GLY A 3 8.41 -26.19 31.65
CA GLY A 3 8.19 -25.92 30.23
C GLY A 3 8.15 -24.41 29.93
N GLN A 4 8.51 -24.05 28.71
CA GLN A 4 8.47 -22.66 28.26
C GLN A 4 7.06 -22.34 27.74
N ARG A 5 6.39 -21.34 28.32
CA ARG A 5 5.06 -20.89 27.88
C ARG A 5 5.24 -19.66 26.98
N VAL A 6 4.92 -19.82 25.71
CA VAL A 6 5.04 -18.77 24.68
C VAL A 6 3.72 -18.66 23.94
N SER A 7 3.24 -17.43 23.73
CA SER A 7 2.09 -17.13 22.87
C SER A 7 2.54 -16.39 21.62
N LEU A 8 1.94 -16.72 20.49
CA LEU A 8 2.25 -16.15 19.19
C LEU A 8 1.05 -15.33 18.70
N LEU A 9 1.30 -14.08 18.33
CA LEU A 9 0.28 -13.21 17.76
C LEU A 9 0.38 -13.23 16.25
N PHE A 10 -0.67 -13.73 15.59
CA PHE A 10 -0.79 -13.77 14.15
C PHE A 10 -1.84 -12.78 13.66
N ILE A 11 -1.58 -12.21 12.49
CA ILE A 11 -2.60 -11.50 11.72
C ILE A 11 -3.08 -12.42 10.64
N ASN A 12 -4.40 -12.56 10.58
CA ASN A 12 -5.07 -13.22 9.49
C ASN A 12 -5.53 -12.18 8.47
N SER A 13 -4.99 -12.28 7.26
CA SER A 13 -5.46 -11.57 6.07
C SER A 13 -6.09 -12.57 5.11
N LYS A 14 -7.04 -12.09 4.30
CA LYS A 14 -7.68 -12.90 3.23
C LYS A 14 -6.67 -13.64 2.33
N ALA A 15 -5.43 -13.17 2.23
CA ALA A 15 -4.39 -13.79 1.42
C ALA A 15 -3.32 -14.54 2.24
N THR A 16 -2.95 -14.08 3.44
CA THR A 16 -1.84 -14.68 4.21
C THR A 16 -2.01 -14.53 5.73
N ASN A 17 -1.58 -15.54 6.47
CA ASN A 17 -1.37 -15.45 7.91
C ASN A 17 0.08 -15.08 8.19
N ARG A 18 0.33 -14.03 8.99
CA ARG A 18 1.70 -13.63 9.36
C ARG A 18 1.86 -13.40 10.84
N LEU A 19 2.97 -13.89 11.39
CA LEU A 19 3.39 -13.64 12.76
C LEU A 19 3.76 -12.17 12.93
N VAL A 20 3.18 -11.50 13.91
CA VAL A 20 3.43 -10.08 14.20
C VAL A 20 3.91 -9.81 15.62
N GLY A 21 3.89 -10.81 16.49
CA GLY A 21 4.55 -10.70 17.78
C GLY A 21 4.63 -12.02 18.51
N ILE A 22 5.53 -12.05 19.48
CA ILE A 22 5.78 -13.20 20.35
C ILE A 22 5.69 -12.71 21.80
N ALA A 23 4.94 -13.39 22.64
CA ALA A 23 4.85 -13.13 24.07
C ALA A 23 5.43 -14.31 24.84
N ASN A 24 6.48 -14.05 25.63
CA ASN A 24 7.12 -15.03 26.50
C ASN A 24 6.64 -14.80 27.94
N HIS A 25 5.84 -15.74 28.44
CA HIS A 25 5.24 -15.66 29.78
C HIS A 25 6.24 -15.98 30.89
N ASN A 26 7.29 -16.76 30.60
CA ASN A 26 8.31 -17.11 31.58
C ASN A 26 9.21 -15.92 31.92
N SER A 27 9.53 -15.07 30.94
CA SER A 27 10.31 -13.83 31.15
C SER A 27 9.44 -12.58 31.25
N ASN A 28 8.12 -12.72 31.11
CA ASN A 28 7.14 -11.63 31.05
C ASN A 28 7.52 -10.53 30.04
N GLN A 29 8.05 -10.94 28.90
CA GLN A 29 8.53 -10.06 27.83
C GLN A 29 7.81 -10.38 26.52
N TYR A 30 7.61 -9.35 25.69
CA TYR A 30 7.13 -9.52 24.33
C TYR A 30 8.15 -9.00 23.31
N THR A 31 8.14 -9.63 22.15
CA THR A 31 8.88 -9.19 20.97
C THR A 31 7.87 -8.74 19.92
N ASP A 32 7.92 -7.46 19.59
CA ASP A 32 7.14 -6.87 18.52
C ASP A 32 7.82 -7.12 17.17
N LEU A 33 7.14 -7.83 16.27
CA LEU A 33 7.61 -8.13 14.91
C LEU A 33 6.81 -7.36 13.84
N SER A 34 6.02 -6.36 14.24
CA SER A 34 5.23 -5.53 13.33
C SER A 34 6.10 -4.55 12.54
N THR A 35 6.47 -4.94 11.32
CA THR A 35 7.16 -4.06 10.36
C THR A 35 6.19 -3.46 9.35
N LYS A 36 6.57 -2.31 8.76
CA LYS A 36 5.78 -1.65 7.71
C LYS A 36 5.54 -2.57 6.50
N GLU A 37 6.54 -3.37 6.14
CA GLU A 37 6.45 -4.35 5.06
C GLU A 37 5.43 -5.46 5.35
N ARG A 38 5.40 -5.95 6.60
CA ARG A 38 4.40 -6.95 7.03
C ARG A 38 3.00 -6.34 7.06
N PHE A 39 2.85 -5.09 7.49
CA PHE A 39 1.60 -4.36 7.41
C PHE A 39 1.10 -4.19 5.96
N ALA A 40 1.95 -3.70 5.06
CA ALA A 40 1.61 -3.48 3.66
C ALA A 40 1.22 -4.79 2.94
N SER A 41 2.02 -5.85 3.13
CA SER A 41 1.77 -7.16 2.51
C SER A 41 0.52 -7.86 3.02
N CYS A 42 0.14 -7.68 4.29
CA CYS A 42 -1.04 -8.33 4.86
C CYS A 42 -2.33 -7.54 4.61
N LEU A 43 -2.31 -6.22 4.81
CA LEU A 43 -3.54 -5.41 4.86
C LEU A 43 -3.80 -4.61 3.58
N ARG A 44 -2.82 -4.47 2.69
CA ARG A 44 -2.99 -3.79 1.38
C ARG A 44 -2.27 -4.51 0.23
N PRO A 45 -2.60 -5.79 -0.05
CA PRO A 45 -1.94 -6.56 -1.12
C PRO A 45 -2.14 -5.96 -2.54
N ASN A 46 -3.12 -5.08 -2.73
CA ASN A 46 -3.43 -4.45 -4.02
C ASN A 46 -3.03 -2.97 -4.12
N LYS A 47 -2.21 -2.45 -3.20
CA LYS A 47 -1.84 -1.03 -3.18
C LYS A 47 -1.19 -0.59 -4.49
N GLU A 48 -0.26 -1.39 -4.99
CA GLU A 48 0.44 -1.12 -6.25
C GLU A 48 -0.54 -1.10 -7.42
N LYS A 49 -1.43 -2.10 -7.53
CA LYS A 49 -2.45 -2.15 -8.59
C LYS A 49 -3.34 -0.90 -8.57
N LEU A 50 -3.78 -0.44 -7.40
CA LEU A 50 -4.59 0.78 -7.29
C LEU A 50 -3.84 2.04 -7.75
N GLN A 51 -2.56 2.16 -7.40
CA GLN A 51 -1.73 3.29 -7.87
C GLN A 51 -1.53 3.25 -9.39
N TYR A 52 -1.22 2.08 -9.95
CA TYR A 52 -1.11 1.89 -11.40
C TYR A 52 -2.42 2.20 -12.13
N THR A 53 -3.57 1.73 -11.61
CA THR A 53 -4.88 2.03 -12.20
C THR A 53 -5.19 3.52 -12.15
N PHE A 54 -4.90 4.20 -11.04
CA PHE A 54 -5.17 5.64 -10.92
C PHE A 54 -4.33 6.46 -11.90
N VAL A 55 -3.02 6.19 -11.98
CA VAL A 55 -2.11 6.86 -12.94
C VAL A 55 -2.53 6.55 -14.38
N PHE A 56 -2.91 5.31 -14.67
CA PHE A 56 -3.36 4.93 -16.00
C PHE A 56 -4.64 5.68 -16.41
N VAL A 57 -5.65 5.72 -15.54
CA VAL A 57 -6.92 6.40 -15.82
C VAL A 57 -6.73 7.91 -15.96
N SER A 58 -5.93 8.55 -15.11
CA SER A 58 -5.67 10.00 -15.22
C SER A 58 -4.87 10.37 -16.48
N SER A 59 -3.93 9.52 -16.89
CA SER A 59 -3.18 9.69 -18.14
C SER A 59 -4.08 9.54 -19.37
N LEU A 60 -4.99 8.56 -19.33
CA LEU A 60 -5.97 8.34 -20.39
C LEU A 60 -6.88 9.57 -20.55
N LEU A 61 -7.45 10.06 -19.44
CA LEU A 61 -8.35 11.23 -19.44
C LEU A 61 -7.66 12.48 -19.99
N THR A 62 -6.43 12.75 -19.53
CA THR A 62 -5.65 13.91 -19.97
C THR A 62 -5.35 13.84 -21.47
N THR A 63 -5.01 12.66 -21.98
CA THR A 63 -4.76 12.52 -23.42
C THR A 63 -6.05 12.69 -24.23
N PHE A 64 -7.16 12.09 -23.80
CA PHE A 64 -8.45 12.29 -24.47
C PHE A 64 -8.80 13.78 -24.54
N ALA A 65 -8.63 14.54 -23.46
CA ALA A 65 -8.86 15.97 -23.44
C ALA A 65 -7.98 16.73 -24.46
N TYR A 66 -6.69 16.37 -24.54
CA TYR A 66 -5.75 16.98 -25.49
C TYR A 66 -6.11 16.63 -26.95
N MET A 67 -6.45 15.37 -27.23
CA MET A 67 -6.86 14.94 -28.57
C MET A 67 -8.14 15.64 -29.03
N PHE A 68 -9.11 15.87 -28.14
CA PHE A 68 -10.31 16.63 -28.47
C PHE A 68 -10.01 18.11 -28.78
N ASP A 69 -9.08 18.73 -28.05
CA ASP A 69 -8.65 20.12 -28.32
C ASP A 69 -7.91 20.26 -29.66
N GLU A 70 -7.10 19.27 -30.06
CA GLU A 70 -6.45 19.27 -31.36
C GLU A 70 -7.39 18.90 -32.52
N PHE A 71 -8.34 17.97 -32.32
CA PHE A 71 -9.36 17.65 -33.33
C PHE A 71 -10.23 18.87 -33.68
N ALA A 72 -10.43 19.79 -32.74
CA ALA A 72 -11.14 21.04 -32.98
C ALA A 72 -10.40 22.00 -33.94
N LYS A 73 -9.12 21.78 -34.23
CA LYS A 73 -8.25 22.69 -35.02
C LYS A 73 -8.10 22.32 -36.50
N GLY A 74 -8.74 21.24 -36.97
CA GLY A 74 -8.89 20.90 -38.40
C GLY A 74 -8.33 19.53 -38.79
N PRO A 75 -8.80 18.92 -39.90
CA PRO A 75 -8.57 17.51 -40.18
C PRO A 75 -7.40 17.29 -41.15
N ASP A 76 -6.27 16.78 -40.65
CA ASP A 76 -5.26 16.14 -41.48
C ASP A 76 -4.97 14.73 -40.95
N VAL A 77 -5.62 13.73 -41.57
CA VAL A 77 -6.07 12.50 -40.90
C VAL A 77 -4.95 11.50 -40.57
N ILE A 78 -3.79 11.59 -41.22
CA ILE A 78 -2.64 10.71 -40.95
C ILE A 78 -1.63 11.37 -39.99
N GLY A 79 -1.41 12.67 -40.14
CA GLY A 79 -0.59 13.46 -39.21
C GLY A 79 -1.17 13.48 -37.80
N LEU A 80 -2.50 13.64 -37.67
CA LEU A 80 -3.22 13.62 -36.39
C LEU A 80 -3.13 12.28 -35.66
N ILE A 81 -3.14 11.14 -36.38
CA ILE A 81 -3.04 9.82 -35.74
C ILE A 81 -1.63 9.59 -35.19
N VAL A 82 -0.61 9.98 -35.94
CA VAL A 82 0.79 9.86 -35.48
C VAL A 82 1.09 10.82 -34.34
N LEU A 83 0.65 12.08 -34.45
CA LEU A 83 0.84 13.10 -33.43
C LEU A 83 0.09 12.75 -32.13
N SER A 84 -1.14 12.23 -32.23
CA SER A 84 -1.91 11.80 -31.06
C SER A 84 -1.34 10.58 -30.37
N GLY A 85 -0.79 9.61 -31.12
CA GLY A 85 -0.06 8.48 -30.54
C GLY A 85 1.19 8.94 -29.79
N PHE A 86 1.95 9.89 -30.35
CA PHE A 86 3.14 10.45 -29.71
C PHE A 86 2.79 11.30 -28.47
N SER A 87 1.74 12.11 -28.57
CA SER A 87 1.21 12.90 -27.45
C SER A 87 0.66 12.00 -26.33
N PHE A 88 -0.05 10.91 -26.64
CA PHE A 88 -0.47 9.91 -25.65
C PHE A 88 0.72 9.30 -24.93
N ALA A 89 1.74 8.85 -25.67
CA ALA A 89 2.94 8.27 -25.07
C ALA A 89 3.68 9.30 -24.18
N ALA A 90 3.83 10.54 -24.64
CA ALA A 90 4.47 11.61 -23.89
C ALA A 90 3.68 12.00 -22.63
N PHE A 91 2.35 12.11 -22.72
CA PHE A 91 1.49 12.42 -21.57
C PHE A 91 1.44 11.29 -20.56
N VAL A 92 1.39 10.03 -21.00
CA VAL A 92 1.51 8.87 -20.11
C VAL A 92 2.86 8.88 -19.40
N LEU A 93 3.95 9.21 -20.11
CA LEU A 93 5.29 9.29 -19.52
C LEU A 93 5.39 10.44 -18.49
N ILE A 94 4.88 11.63 -18.82
CA ILE A 94 4.84 12.79 -17.92
C ILE A 94 3.93 12.51 -16.72
N ALA A 95 2.81 11.82 -16.91
CA ALA A 95 1.92 11.45 -15.82
C ALA A 95 2.56 10.42 -14.88
N PHE A 96 3.31 9.46 -15.43
CA PHE A 96 4.11 8.52 -14.63
C PHE A 96 5.22 9.23 -13.85
N ILE A 97 5.94 10.16 -14.47
CA ILE A 97 7.07 10.86 -13.84
C ILE A 97 6.61 11.95 -12.88
N GLY A 98 5.52 12.66 -13.19
CA GLY A 98 5.01 13.79 -12.40
C GLY A 98 4.01 13.37 -11.31
N TYR A 99 2.98 12.60 -11.67
CA TYR A 99 1.94 12.19 -10.71
C TYR A 99 2.27 10.89 -9.98
N GLY A 100 3.10 10.01 -10.57
CA GLY A 100 3.56 8.79 -9.91
C GLY A 100 4.20 9.06 -8.53
N PRO A 101 5.18 9.97 -8.42
CA PRO A 101 5.79 10.32 -7.14
C PRO A 101 4.80 10.93 -6.15
N LEU A 102 3.88 11.78 -6.59
CA LEU A 102 2.87 12.41 -5.72
C LEU A 102 1.88 11.39 -5.16
N VAL A 103 1.40 10.46 -5.99
CA VAL A 103 0.50 9.38 -5.58
C VAL A 103 1.23 8.37 -4.67
N ALA A 104 2.51 8.10 -4.94
CA ALA A 104 3.36 7.31 -4.07
C ALA A 104 3.54 7.98 -2.70
N LEU A 105 3.78 9.30 -2.68
CA LEU A 105 3.95 10.10 -1.47
C LEU A 105 2.67 10.15 -0.63
N PHE A 106 1.50 10.37 -1.25
CA PHE A 106 0.20 10.33 -0.57
C PHE A 106 -0.12 8.93 -0.03
N GLY A 107 0.18 7.90 -0.81
CA GLY A 107 0.07 6.52 -0.37
C GLY A 107 1.01 6.19 0.80
N TRP A 108 2.17 6.82 0.88
CA TRP A 108 3.13 6.65 1.98
C TRP A 108 2.70 7.42 3.25
N LEU A 109 2.19 8.65 3.09
CA LEU A 109 1.68 9.48 4.18
C LEU A 109 0.45 8.84 4.85
N THR A 110 -0.50 8.34 4.05
CA THR A 110 -1.66 7.61 4.59
C THR A 110 -1.25 6.32 5.31
N ASP A 111 -0.22 5.62 4.79
CA ASP A 111 0.33 4.42 5.43
C ASP A 111 1.02 4.70 6.76
N LEU A 112 1.69 5.85 6.93
CA LEU A 112 2.32 6.23 8.19
C LEU A 112 1.30 6.29 9.34
N GLY A 113 0.15 6.92 9.11
CA GLY A 113 -0.91 7.04 10.11
C GLY A 113 -1.57 5.71 10.44
N SER A 114 -1.90 4.90 9.43
CA SER A 114 -2.50 3.58 9.65
C SER A 114 -1.52 2.59 10.27
N PHE A 115 -0.23 2.65 9.90
CA PHE A 115 0.80 1.81 10.48
C PHE A 115 1.04 2.15 11.95
N GLY A 116 1.01 3.43 12.33
CA GLY A 116 1.13 3.85 13.72
C GLY A 116 0.02 3.25 14.60
N LYS A 117 -1.24 3.33 14.14
CA LYS A 117 -2.38 2.70 14.82
C LYS A 117 -2.22 1.19 14.91
N PHE A 118 -1.85 0.55 13.80
CA PHE A 118 -1.62 -0.88 13.73
C PHE A 118 -0.55 -1.37 14.72
N LYS A 119 0.60 -0.68 14.78
CA LYS A 119 1.66 -1.00 15.73
C LYS A 119 1.21 -0.84 17.19
N SER A 120 0.41 0.20 17.47
CA SER A 120 -0.19 0.42 18.78
C SER A 120 -1.11 -0.75 19.19
N GLU A 121 -1.97 -1.20 18.28
CA GLU A 121 -2.88 -2.34 18.51
C GLU A 121 -2.13 -3.65 18.73
N VAL A 122 -1.09 -3.94 17.93
CA VAL A 122 -0.23 -5.13 18.12
C VAL A 122 0.41 -5.10 19.51
N LYS A 123 0.96 -3.95 19.92
CA LYS A 123 1.57 -3.80 21.25
C LYS A 123 0.56 -4.01 22.37
N GLN A 124 -0.62 -3.40 22.27
CA GLN A 124 -1.68 -3.55 23.27
C GLN A 124 -2.13 -5.02 23.39
N ASN A 125 -2.29 -5.71 22.27
CA ASN A 125 -2.66 -7.13 22.26
C ASN A 125 -1.56 -8.02 22.85
N LEU A 126 -0.28 -7.75 22.58
CA LEU A 126 0.82 -8.49 23.19
C LEU A 126 0.88 -8.31 24.70
N ILE A 127 0.67 -7.08 25.19
CA ILE A 127 0.59 -6.79 26.63
C ILE A 127 -0.59 -7.51 27.25
N LYS A 128 -1.77 -7.46 26.60
CA LYS A 128 -2.96 -8.16 27.08
C LYS A 128 -2.73 -9.67 27.16
N ILE A 129 -2.12 -10.27 26.14
CA ILE A 129 -1.78 -11.70 26.15
C ILE A 129 -0.86 -12.05 27.32
N LEU A 130 0.16 -11.23 27.60
CA LEU A 130 1.05 -11.45 28.76
C LEU A 130 0.29 -11.37 30.10
N VAL A 131 -0.60 -10.38 30.26
CA VAL A 131 -1.38 -10.20 31.49
C VAL A 131 -2.40 -11.34 31.67
N ASP A 132 -3.13 -11.70 30.61
CA ASP A 132 -4.12 -12.77 30.65
C ASP A 132 -3.45 -14.15 30.86
N GLY A 133 -2.25 -14.36 30.30
CA GLY A 133 -1.47 -15.57 30.51
C GLY A 133 -0.81 -15.68 31.87
N ALA A 134 -0.60 -14.56 32.59
CA ALA A 134 -0.13 -14.55 33.97
C ALA A 134 -1.24 -14.94 34.98
N ASN A 135 -2.51 -14.78 34.60
CA ASN A 135 -3.68 -15.07 35.44
C ASN A 135 -4.27 -16.48 35.22
N GLN A 136 -3.60 -17.34 34.43
CA GLN A 136 -3.99 -18.73 34.13
C GLN A 136 -2.94 -19.70 34.63
#